data_AF-A0ABD1X060-F1
#
_entry.id   AF-A0ABD1X060-F1
#
_cell.length_a   1.000
_cell.length_b   1.000
_cell.length_c   1.000
_cell.angle_alpha   90.00
_cell.angle_beta   90.00
_cell.angle_gamma   90.00
#
_symmetry.space_group_name_H-M   'P 1'
#
loop_
_entity.id
_entity.type
_entity.pdbx_description
1 polymer ?
#
loop_
_entity_poly.entity_id
_entity_poly.type
_entity_poly.pdbx_seq_one_letter_code
_entity_poly.pdbx_strand_id
1 'polypeptide(L)'
;MTESVENLPSKLEFLLKSFQVTQFVQQLQHSMSRRYDSRTTIFSPEGRLYQVEYAMEAIGNAGSAIGILSKDGVVLVGEKKVTSKLLQTSASTEKMYKIDDHVACAVAGIMSDANILINTARVQAQ
;
A
#
# COMPACT_ATOMS: atom_id res chain seq x y z
N MET A 1 54.48 -4.79 -19.93
CA MET A 1 53.73 -4.98 -18.66
C MET A 1 53.95 -3.75 -17.80
N THR A 2 52.96 -3.39 -16.98
CA THR A 2 52.93 -2.31 -15.96
C THR A 2 52.33 -0.95 -16.36
N GLU A 3 51.04 -0.93 -16.69
CA GLU A 3 50.15 0.22 -16.39
C GLU A 3 49.28 -0.15 -15.17
N SER A 4 49.82 0.06 -13.97
CA SER A 4 49.14 -0.06 -12.67
C SER A 4 50.15 0.58 -11.72
N VAL A 5 49.93 1.67 -10.97
CA VAL A 5 49.19 1.74 -9.71
C VAL A 5 49.22 3.22 -9.21
N GLU A 6 48.59 4.18 -9.89
CA GLU A 6 48.73 5.60 -9.46
C GLU A 6 47.43 6.40 -9.24
N ASN A 7 46.25 5.77 -9.26
CA ASN A 7 44.98 6.50 -9.08
C ASN A 7 43.98 5.85 -8.11
N LEU A 8 44.45 4.97 -7.22
CA LEU A 8 43.59 4.30 -6.25
C LEU A 8 43.06 5.23 -5.13
N PRO A 9 43.86 6.13 -4.51
CA PRO A 9 43.37 6.95 -3.40
C PRO A 9 42.41 8.06 -3.85
N SER A 10 42.64 8.67 -5.01
CA SER A 10 41.76 9.70 -5.60
C SER A 10 40.39 9.13 -5.99
N LYS A 11 40.36 7.90 -6.52
CA LYS A 11 39.13 7.20 -6.89
C LYS A 11 38.31 6.77 -5.65
N LEU A 12 39.00 6.38 -4.58
CA LEU A 12 38.37 6.05 -3.30
C LEU A 12 37.80 7.30 -2.60
N GLU A 13 38.52 8.42 -2.63
CA GLU A 13 38.02 9.72 -2.15
C GLU A 13 36.79 10.19 -2.93
N PHE A 14 36.82 10.06 -4.26
CA PHE A 14 35.67 10.42 -5.09
C PHE A 14 34.45 9.57 -4.75
N LEU A 15 34.63 8.26 -4.56
CA LEU A 15 33.56 7.35 -4.14
C LEU A 15 33.02 7.70 -2.75
N LEU A 16 33.88 7.98 -1.77
CA LEU A 16 33.46 8.39 -0.43
C LEU A 16 32.70 9.72 -0.44
N LYS A 17 33.16 10.70 -1.22
CA LYS A 17 32.45 11.97 -1.42
C LYS A 17 31.10 11.77 -2.10
N SER A 18 31.03 10.93 -3.14
CA SER A 18 29.77 10.60 -3.83
C SER A 18 28.76 9.90 -2.91
N PHE A 19 29.25 9.01 -2.04
CA PHE A 19 28.44 8.34 -1.03
C PHE A 19 27.89 9.31 0.02
N GLN A 20 28.72 10.23 0.53
CA GLN A 20 28.28 11.29 1.45
C GLN A 20 27.27 12.24 0.81
N VAL A 21 27.48 12.63 -0.47
CA VAL A 21 26.53 13.48 -1.21
C VAL A 21 25.19 12.75 -1.38
N THR A 22 25.21 11.46 -1.72
CA THR A 22 23.99 10.65 -1.86
C THR A 22 23.26 10.54 -0.51
N GLN A 23 23.99 10.24 0.58
CA GLN A 23 23.41 10.21 1.93
C GLN A 23 22.79 11.57 2.32
N PHE A 24 23.46 12.68 2.02
CA PHE A 24 22.96 14.02 2.33
C PHE A 24 21.70 14.37 1.54
N VAL A 25 21.68 14.11 0.23
CA VAL A 25 20.49 14.31 -0.62
C VAL A 25 19.33 13.45 -0.12
N GLN A 26 19.60 12.21 0.27
CA GLN A 26 18.59 11.30 0.80
C GLN A 26 18.06 11.76 2.17
N GLN A 27 18.91 12.35 3.02
CA GLN A 27 18.52 12.94 4.30
C GLN A 27 17.69 14.22 4.13
N LEU A 28 17.98 15.03 3.10
CA LEU A 28 17.17 16.20 2.73
C LEU A 28 15.80 15.79 2.18
N GLN A 29 15.73 14.78 1.30
CA GLN A 29 14.45 14.24 0.82
C GLN A 29 13.59 13.71 1.99
N HIS A 30 14.21 13.03 2.95
CA HIS A 30 13.52 12.48 4.13
C HIS A 30 13.05 13.58 5.12
N SER A 31 13.77 14.71 5.20
CA SER A 31 13.36 15.89 5.99
C SER A 31 12.16 16.60 5.35
N MET A 32 12.11 16.64 4.01
CA MET A 32 11.02 17.27 3.26
C MET A 32 9.74 16.43 3.31
N SER A 33 9.81 15.11 3.11
CA SER A 33 8.63 14.22 3.19
C SER A 33 7.94 14.28 4.56
N ARG A 34 8.73 14.31 5.64
CA ARG A 34 8.25 14.36 7.01
C ARG A 34 7.43 15.61 7.35
N ARG A 35 7.60 16.72 6.61
CA ARG A 35 6.76 17.91 6.79
C ARG A 35 5.36 17.72 6.20
N TYR A 36 5.27 17.06 5.06
CA TYR A 36 4.02 16.98 4.30
C TYR A 36 3.16 15.77 4.64
N ASP A 37 3.69 14.71 5.26
CA ASP A 37 2.84 13.62 5.80
C ASP A 37 2.41 13.82 7.26
N SER A 38 2.93 14.84 7.95
CA SER A 38 2.70 15.05 9.39
C SER A 38 1.23 15.23 9.80
N ARG A 39 0.34 15.58 8.86
CA ARG A 39 -1.11 15.66 9.05
C ARG A 39 -1.85 15.10 7.83
N THR A 40 -3.05 14.58 8.03
CA THR A 40 -3.85 13.90 7.00
C THR A 40 -4.28 14.78 5.82
N THR A 41 -4.37 16.10 6.02
CA THR A 41 -4.95 17.04 5.03
C THR A 41 -3.93 17.98 4.41
N ILE A 42 -2.63 17.76 4.61
CA ILE A 42 -1.58 18.60 4.02
C ILE A 42 -1.22 18.06 2.63
N PHE A 43 -1.34 18.91 1.62
CA PHE A 43 -0.83 18.64 0.29
C PHE A 43 0.68 18.88 0.22
N SER A 44 1.41 18.00 -0.47
CA SER A 44 2.80 18.22 -0.83
C SER A 44 2.93 19.35 -1.86
N PRO A 45 4.13 19.92 -2.08
CA PRO A 45 4.35 20.94 -3.12
C PRO A 45 3.95 20.48 -4.52
N GLU A 46 3.96 19.17 -4.76
CA GLU A 46 3.56 18.53 -6.01
C GLU A 46 2.04 18.22 -6.06
N GLY A 47 1.27 18.63 -5.05
CA GLY A 47 -0.18 18.43 -4.98
C GLY A 47 -0.62 17.04 -4.50
N ARG A 48 0.26 16.27 -3.85
CA ARG A 48 -0.03 14.90 -3.42
C ARG A 48 -0.45 14.84 -1.95
N LEU A 49 -1.30 13.87 -1.61
CA LEU A 49 -1.64 13.53 -0.22
C LEU A 49 -0.93 12.24 0.16
N TYR A 50 0.25 12.35 0.77
CA TYR A 50 1.09 11.19 1.10
C TYR A 50 0.36 10.17 2.00
N GLN A 51 -0.50 10.62 2.90
CA GLN A 51 -1.30 9.71 3.75
C GLN A 51 -2.27 8.82 2.94
N VAL A 52 -2.83 9.32 1.83
CA VAL A 52 -3.67 8.51 0.94
C VAL A 52 -2.84 7.47 0.20
N GLU A 53 -1.66 7.87 -0.26
CA GLU A 53 -0.75 6.97 -0.98
C GLU A 53 -0.20 5.87 -0.07
N TYR A 54 0.11 6.18 1.19
CA TYR A 54 0.50 5.15 2.16
C TYR A 54 -0.65 4.18 2.44
N ALA A 55 -1.89 4.67 2.53
CA ALA A 55 -3.05 3.81 2.67
C ALA A 55 -3.23 2.88 1.45
N MET A 56 -3.02 3.40 0.24
CA MET A 56 -3.02 2.60 -0.98
C MET A 56 -1.92 1.52 -0.98
N GLU A 57 -0.71 1.88 -0.56
CA GLU A 57 0.40 0.92 -0.45
C GLU A 57 0.09 -0.18 0.58
N ALA A 58 -0.54 0.16 1.70
CA ALA A 58 -0.97 -0.80 2.70
C ALA A 58 -2.00 -1.82 2.15
N ILE A 59 -2.85 -1.40 1.20
CA ILE A 59 -3.81 -2.30 0.52
C ILE A 59 -3.07 -3.32 -0.36
N GLY A 60 -1.91 -2.98 -0.93
CA GLY A 60 -1.11 -3.88 -1.77
C GLY A 60 -0.72 -5.20 -1.10
N ASN A 61 -0.65 -5.22 0.24
CA ASN A 61 -0.36 -6.42 1.02
C ASN A 61 -1.58 -7.31 1.32
N ALA A 62 -2.79 -6.77 1.13
CA ALA A 62 -4.02 -7.51 1.37
C ALA A 62 -4.20 -8.66 0.34
N GLY A 63 -5.05 -9.64 0.66
CA GLY A 63 -5.45 -10.62 -0.35
C GLY A 63 -6.34 -9.96 -1.40
N SER A 64 -6.18 -10.34 -2.67
CA SER A 64 -6.88 -9.73 -3.80
C SER A 64 -8.39 -9.90 -3.72
N ALA A 65 -9.14 -8.96 -4.26
CA ALA A 65 -10.58 -9.07 -4.52
C ALA A 65 -10.84 -8.68 -5.98
N ILE A 66 -11.61 -9.48 -6.71
CA ILE A 66 -11.84 -9.37 -8.15
C ILE A 66 -13.34 -9.40 -8.41
N GLY A 67 -13.82 -8.50 -9.27
CA GLY A 67 -15.17 -8.53 -9.81
C GLY A 67 -15.16 -8.77 -11.31
N ILE A 68 -15.99 -9.68 -11.79
CA ILE A 68 -16.16 -10.01 -13.20
C ILE A 68 -17.60 -9.70 -13.59
N LEU A 69 -17.77 -8.77 -14.53
CA LEU A 69 -19.06 -8.45 -15.13
C LEU A 69 -19.33 -9.37 -16.32
N SER A 70 -20.52 -9.96 -16.38
CA SER A 70 -21.04 -10.74 -17.50
C SER A 70 -22.36 -10.15 -17.99
N LYS A 71 -22.93 -10.73 -19.06
CA LYS A 71 -24.25 -10.32 -19.58
C LYS A 71 -25.38 -10.58 -18.58
N ASP A 72 -25.25 -11.64 -17.79
CA ASP A 72 -26.32 -12.14 -16.92
C ASP A 72 -26.14 -11.72 -15.45
N GLY A 73 -25.02 -11.07 -15.11
CA GLY A 73 -24.77 -10.59 -13.75
C GLY A 73 -23.30 -10.31 -13.46
N VAL A 74 -22.97 -10.30 -12.17
CA VAL A 74 -21.61 -10.04 -11.66
C VAL A 74 -21.18 -11.18 -10.76
N VAL A 75 -19.93 -11.62 -10.91
CA VAL A 75 -19.26 -12.56 -10.00
C VAL A 75 -18.20 -11.81 -9.23
N LEU A 76 -18.16 -12.00 -7.93
CA LEU A 76 -17.14 -11.43 -7.05
C LEU A 76 -16.32 -12.56 -6.41
N VAL A 77 -14.99 -12.41 -6.40
CA VAL A 77 -14.04 -13.42 -5.93
C VAL A 77 -13.03 -12.76 -5.00
N GLY A 78 -12.77 -13.37 -3.84
CA GLY A 78 -11.78 -12.89 -2.87
C GLY A 78 -10.73 -13.95 -2.54
N GLU A 79 -9.46 -13.57 -2.59
CA GLU A 79 -8.34 -14.40 -2.13
C GLU A 79 -8.34 -14.47 -0.60
N LYS A 80 -8.40 -15.68 -0.06
CA LYS A 80 -8.28 -15.94 1.37
C LYS A 80 -6.86 -16.36 1.72
N LYS A 81 -6.05 -15.40 2.17
CA LYS A 81 -4.67 -15.68 2.64
C LYS A 81 -4.73 -16.40 3.99
N VAL A 82 -4.38 -17.70 4.00
CA VAL A 82 -4.23 -18.49 5.23
C VAL A 82 -2.80 -18.35 5.73
N THR A 83 -2.60 -17.64 6.83
CA THR A 83 -1.26 -17.37 7.38
C THR A 83 -0.72 -18.48 8.27
N SER A 84 -1.58 -19.39 8.76
CA SER A 84 -1.18 -20.54 9.57
C SER A 84 -2.19 -21.68 9.45
N LYS A 85 -1.70 -22.92 9.51
CA LYS A 85 -2.52 -24.14 9.58
C LYS A 85 -3.36 -24.25 10.86
N LEU A 86 -3.04 -23.45 11.87
CA LEU A 86 -3.80 -23.38 13.13
C LEU A 86 -5.02 -22.47 13.04
N LEU A 87 -5.11 -21.62 12.00
CA LEU A 87 -6.28 -20.78 11.80
C LEU A 87 -7.44 -21.62 11.26
N GLN A 88 -8.58 -21.55 11.94
CA GLN A 88 -9.78 -22.25 11.53
C GLN A 88 -10.30 -21.69 10.20
N THR A 89 -10.04 -22.41 9.10
CA THR A 89 -10.44 -21.98 7.75
C THR A 89 -11.96 -21.93 7.58
N SER A 90 -12.72 -22.75 8.32
CA SER A 90 -14.19 -22.85 8.24
C SER A 90 -14.94 -21.68 8.88
N ALA A 91 -14.34 -20.98 9.85
CA ALA A 91 -14.90 -19.78 10.48
C ALA A 91 -14.19 -18.49 10.02
N SER A 92 -13.20 -18.61 9.14
CA SER A 92 -12.31 -17.50 8.82
C SER A 92 -13.01 -16.43 7.98
N THR A 93 -12.80 -15.19 8.43
CA THR A 93 -13.18 -13.89 7.87
C THR A 93 -13.67 -13.91 6.43
N GLU A 94 -14.97 -13.66 6.28
CA GLU A 94 -15.60 -13.45 4.97
C GLU A 94 -15.13 -12.11 4.40
N LYS A 95 -14.74 -12.10 3.11
CA LYS A 95 -14.45 -10.88 2.34
C LYS A 95 -15.65 -10.40 1.54
N MET A 96 -16.72 -11.19 1.56
CA MET A 96 -17.89 -11.06 0.71
C MET A 96 -19.06 -10.68 1.59
N TYR A 97 -19.66 -9.53 1.32
CA TYR A 97 -20.71 -8.96 2.17
C TYR A 97 -21.92 -8.62 1.33
N LYS A 98 -23.07 -9.20 1.66
CA LYS A 98 -24.36 -8.71 1.15
C LYS A 98 -24.64 -7.33 1.74
N ILE A 99 -24.94 -6.35 0.88
CA ILE A 99 -25.35 -5.00 1.27
C ILE A 99 -26.88 -4.91 1.22
N ASP A 100 -27.47 -5.37 0.13
CA ASP A 100 -28.92 -5.46 -0.09
C ASP A 100 -29.24 -6.68 -0.99
N ASP A 101 -30.52 -6.95 -1.28
CA ASP A 101 -30.97 -8.04 -2.15
C ASP A 101 -30.34 -8.03 -3.54
N HIS A 102 -30.00 -6.85 -4.06
CA HIS A 102 -29.43 -6.65 -5.38
C HIS A 102 -27.98 -6.10 -5.38
N VAL A 103 -27.36 -5.97 -4.20
CA VAL A 103 -26.02 -5.36 -4.05
C VAL A 103 -25.15 -6.18 -3.09
N ALA A 104 -23.94 -6.49 -3.53
CA ALA A 104 -22.91 -7.13 -2.72
C ALA A 104 -21.57 -6.39 -2.83
N CYS A 105 -20.73 -6.52 -1.81
CA CYS A 105 -19.42 -5.89 -1.71
C CYS A 105 -18.34 -6.94 -1.44
N ALA A 106 -17.21 -6.82 -2.14
CA ALA A 106 -16.00 -7.57 -1.86
C ALA A 106 -14.94 -6.61 -1.29
N VAL A 107 -14.23 -7.04 -0.24
CA VAL A 107 -13.27 -6.19 0.48
C VAL A 107 -11.83 -6.68 0.26
N ALA A 108 -10.96 -5.72 -0.08
CA ALA A 108 -9.51 -5.85 0.02
C ALA A 108 -8.97 -4.70 0.89
N GLY A 109 -8.12 -5.02 1.88
CA GLY A 109 -7.57 -4.05 2.82
C GLY A 109 -7.79 -4.44 4.28
N ILE A 110 -7.88 -3.42 5.14
CA ILE A 110 -8.07 -3.59 6.59
C ILE A 110 -9.54 -3.90 6.89
N MET A 111 -9.81 -5.07 7.48
CA MET A 111 -11.17 -5.54 7.71
C MET A 111 -11.96 -4.72 8.74
N SER A 112 -11.29 -4.09 9.72
CA SER A 112 -11.95 -3.24 10.72
C SER A 112 -12.65 -2.05 10.06
N ASP A 113 -11.96 -1.39 9.15
CA ASP A 113 -12.45 -0.18 8.47
C ASP A 113 -13.58 -0.56 7.51
N ALA A 114 -13.40 -1.66 6.79
CA ALA A 114 -14.41 -2.20 5.90
C ALA A 114 -15.73 -2.51 6.63
N ASN A 115 -15.69 -3.12 7.82
CA ASN A 115 -16.90 -3.45 8.58
C ASN A 115 -17.74 -2.20 8.90
N ILE A 116 -17.10 -1.07 9.24
CA ILE A 116 -17.79 0.20 9.51
C ILE A 116 -18.45 0.72 8.23
N LEU A 117 -17.72 0.70 7.11
CA LEU A 117 -18.24 1.15 5.82
C LEU A 117 -19.38 0.27 5.31
N ILE A 118 -19.29 -1.05 5.47
CA ILE A 118 -20.33 -2.01 5.08
C ILE A 118 -21.60 -1.77 5.89
N ASN A 119 -21.48 -1.58 7.22
CA ASN A 119 -22.65 -1.32 8.06
C ASN A 119 -23.31 0.00 7.70
N THR A 120 -22.50 1.02 7.40
CA THR A 120 -23.01 2.31 6.91
C THR A 120 -23.74 2.11 5.57
N ALA A 121 -23.13 1.40 4.62
CA ALA A 121 -23.71 1.14 3.31
C ALA A 121 -25.04 0.37 3.40
N ARG A 122 -25.15 -0.61 4.31
CA ARG A 122 -26.41 -1.34 4.56
C ARG A 122 -27.53 -0.43 5.06
N VAL A 123 -27.21 0.51 5.95
CA VAL A 123 -28.20 1.49 6.44
C VAL A 123 -28.63 2.45 5.33
N GLN A 124 -27.70 2.86 4.45
CA GLN A 124 -28.00 3.76 3.34
C GLN A 124 -28.74 3.08 2.17
N ALA A 125 -28.70 1.74 2.10
CA ALA A 125 -29.34 0.96 1.04
C ALA A 125 -30.78 0.51 1.38
N GLN A 126 -31.25 0.78 2.60
CA GLN A 126 -32.64 0.56 3.04
C GLN A 126 -33.54 1.73 2.63
#